data_AF-A0A813L0J7-F1
#
_entry.id   AF-A0A813L0J7-F1
#
_cell.length_a   1.000
_cell.length_b   1.000
_cell.length_c   1.000
_cell.angle_alpha   90.00
_cell.angle_beta   90.00
_cell.angle_gamma   90.00
#
_symmetry.space_group_name_H-M   'P 1'
#
loop_
_entity.id
_entity.type
_entity.pdbx_description
1 polymer ?
#
loop_
_entity_poly.entity_id
_entity_poly.type
_entity_poly.pdbx_seq_one_letter_code
_entity_poly.pdbx_strand_id
1 'polypeptide(L)'
;ASPLLVVRPPASWIRKAFYWREVGYRLLRRQREDGSFEVSMTADLHEVVSHHVVFDSIVVPGVVFVEMALEATKKLFGHGVVRLKDVTMVFPFVCPDRLSVTEP
;
A
#
# COMPACT_ATOMS: atom_id res chain seq x y z
N ALA A 1 -9.47 29.58 56.75
CA ALA A 1 -9.16 29.97 55.36
C ALA A 1 -9.55 28.80 54.46
N SER A 2 -10.55 28.98 53.59
CA SER A 2 -11.02 27.91 52.68
C SER A 2 -10.10 27.82 51.46
N PRO A 3 -9.77 26.62 50.96
CA PRO A 3 -8.94 26.48 49.77
C PRO A 3 -9.74 26.90 48.53
N LEU A 4 -9.14 27.76 47.72
CA LEU A 4 -9.69 28.19 46.43
C LEU A 4 -9.79 26.99 45.49
N LEU A 5 -11.02 26.66 45.09
CA LEU A 5 -11.33 25.57 44.20
C LEU A 5 -10.90 25.98 42.78
N VAL A 6 -9.79 25.42 42.29
CA VAL A 6 -9.30 25.69 40.92
C VAL A 6 -10.20 24.95 39.93
N VAL A 7 -11.18 25.66 39.38
CA VAL A 7 -12.03 25.15 38.30
C VAL A 7 -11.21 25.15 37.02
N ARG A 8 -10.83 23.97 36.52
CA ARG A 8 -10.22 23.85 35.19
C ARG A 8 -11.32 23.96 34.13
N PRO A 9 -11.16 24.81 33.11
CA PRO A 9 -12.12 24.85 32.01
C PRO A 9 -12.16 23.49 31.30
N PRO A 10 -13.32 23.10 30.76
CA PRO A 10 -13.47 21.83 30.04
C PRO A 10 -12.56 21.82 28.81
N ALA A 11 -12.03 20.65 28.47
CA ALA A 11 -11.19 20.47 27.29
C ALA A 11 -11.92 20.97 26.02
N SER A 12 -11.28 21.90 25.30
CA SER A 12 -11.77 22.37 24.00
C SER A 12 -11.26 21.46 22.89
N TRP A 13 -12.17 20.79 22.19
CA TRP A 13 -11.82 19.91 21.07
C TRP A 13 -12.01 20.65 19.74
N ILE A 14 -10.96 20.66 18.92
CA ILE A 14 -11.08 21.08 17.51
C ILE A 14 -11.44 19.84 16.70
N ARG A 15 -12.70 19.75 16.26
CA ARG A 15 -13.12 18.71 15.31
C ARG A 15 -12.54 19.04 13.93
N LYS A 16 -11.44 18.40 13.57
CA LYS A 16 -10.95 18.38 12.18
C LYS A 16 -11.54 17.18 11.48
N ALA A 17 -12.11 17.40 10.29
CA ALA A 17 -12.46 16.31 9.40
C ALA A 17 -11.15 15.72 8.86
N PHE A 18 -10.78 14.54 9.37
CA PHE A 18 -9.85 13.69 8.66
C PHE A 18 -10.69 12.94 7.63
N TYR A 19 -10.38 13.10 6.35
CA TYR A 19 -10.93 12.19 5.35
C TYR A 19 -10.45 10.80 5.77
N TRP A 20 -11.35 10.02 6.35
CA TRP A 20 -11.14 8.60 6.52
C TRP A 20 -10.85 8.09 5.11
N ARG A 21 -9.57 7.82 4.83
CA ARG A 21 -9.21 7.13 3.60
C ARG A 21 -9.83 5.76 3.77
N GLU A 22 -10.84 5.42 2.96
CA GLU A 22 -11.19 4.02 2.79
C GLU A 22 -9.87 3.32 2.49
N VAL A 23 -9.49 2.38 3.36
CA VAL A 23 -8.23 1.65 3.25
C VAL A 23 -8.42 0.67 2.09
N GLY A 24 -8.34 1.19 0.87
CA GLY A 24 -8.36 0.40 -0.34
C GLY A 24 -7.07 -0.37 -0.48
N TYR A 25 -7.15 -1.51 -1.18
CA TYR A 25 -6.01 -2.32 -1.53
C TYR A 25 -5.03 -1.53 -2.40
N ARG A 26 -3.82 -1.30 -1.88
CA ARG A 26 -2.84 -0.40 -2.50
C ARG A 26 -2.31 -0.96 -3.81
N LEU A 27 -2.31 -2.27 -3.96
CA LEU A 27 -1.76 -2.98 -5.10
C LEU A 27 -2.82 -3.36 -6.14
N LEU A 28 -4.11 -3.02 -5.91
CA LEU A 28 -5.22 -3.30 -6.82
C LEU A 28 -5.84 -2.02 -7.38
N ARG A 29 -5.02 -1.19 -8.04
CA ARG A 29 -5.43 0.17 -8.47
C ARG A 29 -6.47 0.19 -9.58
N ARG A 30 -6.42 -0.79 -10.49
CA ARG A 30 -7.39 -0.94 -11.56
C ARG A 30 -7.90 -2.37 -11.58
N GLN A 31 -9.22 -2.52 -11.72
CA GLN A 31 -9.86 -3.82 -11.94
C GLN A 31 -10.42 -3.84 -13.36
N ARG A 32 -10.29 -4.97 -14.04
CA ARG A 32 -10.84 -5.24 -15.36
C ARG A 32 -12.15 -6.03 -15.25
N GLU A 33 -12.90 -6.08 -16.34
CA GLU A 33 -14.20 -6.79 -16.40
C GLU A 33 -14.06 -8.30 -16.20
N ASP A 34 -12.91 -8.87 -16.58
CA ASP A 34 -12.57 -10.28 -16.40
C ASP A 34 -12.16 -10.65 -14.96
N GLY A 35 -12.18 -9.68 -14.04
CA GLY A 35 -11.79 -9.87 -12.65
C GLY A 35 -10.28 -9.77 -12.41
N SER A 36 -9.47 -9.48 -13.44
CA SER A 36 -8.05 -9.21 -13.27
C SER A 36 -7.79 -7.82 -12.67
N PHE A 37 -6.63 -7.69 -12.01
CA PHE A 37 -6.19 -6.44 -11.39
C PHE A 37 -4.88 -5.96 -11.97
N GLU A 38 -4.73 -4.64 -12.08
CA GLU A 38 -3.55 -3.97 -12.59
C GLU A 38 -3.11 -2.86 -11.65
N VAL A 39 -1.79 -2.67 -11.59
CA VAL A 39 -1.15 -1.56 -10.88
C VAL A 39 0.15 -1.18 -11.57
N SER A 40 0.37 0.13 -11.73
CA SER A 40 1.64 0.66 -12.21
C SER A 40 2.59 0.91 -11.04
N MET A 41 3.85 0.52 -11.18
CA MET A 41 4.92 0.80 -10.21
C MET A 41 5.40 2.26 -10.34
N THR A 42 4.51 3.19 -10.02
CA THR A 42 4.74 4.64 -10.14
C THR A 42 4.48 5.36 -8.82
N ALA A 43 4.95 6.61 -8.72
CA ALA A 43 4.72 7.50 -7.59
C ALA A 43 5.08 6.84 -6.23
N ASP A 44 4.10 6.73 -5.32
CA ASP A 44 4.26 6.19 -3.98
C ASP A 44 4.64 4.70 -3.96
N LEU A 45 4.22 3.91 -4.94
CA LEU A 45 4.63 2.50 -5.02
C LEU A 45 6.08 2.39 -5.42
N HIS A 46 6.51 3.17 -6.41
CA HIS A 46 7.91 3.25 -6.79
C HIS A 46 8.79 3.66 -5.61
N GLU A 47 8.38 4.66 -4.82
CA GLU A 47 9.12 5.11 -3.63
C GLU A 47 9.37 3.98 -2.61
N VAL A 48 8.39 3.09 -2.45
CA VAL A 48 8.53 1.92 -1.57
C VAL A 48 9.41 0.85 -2.19
N VAL A 49 9.20 0.49 -3.46
CA VAL A 49 9.98 -0.58 -4.09
C VAL A 49 11.43 -0.16 -4.38
N SER A 50 11.72 1.14 -4.53
CA SER A 50 13.09 1.65 -4.73
C SER A 50 14.03 1.36 -3.56
N HIS A 51 13.51 1.01 -2.39
CA HIS A 51 14.32 0.60 -1.24
C HIS A 51 14.75 -0.88 -1.30
N HIS A 52 14.22 -1.67 -2.24
CA HIS A 52 14.59 -3.07 -2.43
C HIS A 52 15.52 -3.21 -3.66
N VAL A 53 16.81 -3.09 -3.40
CA VAL A 53 17.87 -3.12 -4.41
C VAL A 53 18.62 -4.44 -4.35
N VAL A 54 18.78 -5.08 -5.51
CA VAL A 54 19.52 -6.34 -5.67
C VAL A 54 20.44 -6.17 -6.88
N PHE A 55 21.75 -6.37 -6.70
CA PHE A 55 22.76 -6.17 -7.74
C PHE A 55 22.62 -4.83 -8.48
N ASP A 56 22.54 -3.73 -7.71
CA ASP A 56 22.42 -2.35 -8.22
C ASP A 56 21.16 -2.08 -9.07
N SER A 57 20.17 -2.99 -9.02
CA SER A 57 18.90 -2.86 -9.72
C SER A 57 17.74 -2.80 -8.73
N ILE A 58 16.76 -1.94 -8.99
CA ILE A 58 15.51 -1.92 -8.24
C ILE A 58 14.71 -3.17 -8.64
N VAL A 59 14.56 -4.11 -7.72
CA VAL A 59 13.80 -5.35 -7.96
C VAL A 59 12.54 -5.31 -7.12
N VAL A 60 11.39 -5.57 -7.71
CA VAL A 60 10.14 -5.66 -6.94
C VAL A 60 10.25 -6.82 -5.94
N PRO A 61 10.10 -6.57 -4.63
CA PRO A 61 10.25 -7.62 -3.64
C PRO A 61 9.14 -8.66 -3.75
N GLY A 62 9.49 -9.92 -3.50
CA GLY A 62 8.57 -11.05 -3.64
C GLY A 62 7.24 -10.89 -2.89
N VAL A 63 7.27 -10.22 -1.73
CA VAL A 63 6.09 -9.94 -0.90
C VAL A 63 5.02 -9.10 -1.62
N VAL A 64 5.39 -8.30 -2.62
CA VAL A 64 4.43 -7.51 -3.40
C VAL A 64 3.49 -8.41 -4.20
N PHE A 65 4.00 -9.51 -4.77
CA PHE A 65 3.18 -10.47 -5.51
C PHE A 65 2.25 -11.26 -4.58
N VAL A 66 2.77 -11.65 -3.42
CA VAL A 66 2.00 -12.33 -2.36
C VAL A 66 0.84 -11.44 -1.91
N GLU A 67 1.12 -10.17 -1.64
CA GLU A 67 0.09 -9.25 -1.16
C GLU A 67 -0.92 -8.89 -2.25
N MET A 68 -0.50 -8.71 -3.50
CA MET A 68 -1.43 -8.61 -4.63
C MET A 68 -2.40 -9.79 -4.70
N ALA A 69 -1.89 -11.03 -4.58
CA ALA A 69 -2.73 -12.22 -4.64
C ALA A 69 -3.71 -12.31 -3.45
N LEU A 70 -3.25 -11.98 -2.23
CA LEU A 70 -4.10 -11.96 -1.04
C LEU A 70 -5.16 -10.86 -1.12
N GLU A 71 -4.77 -9.65 -1.48
CA GLU A 71 -5.69 -8.52 -1.66
C GLU A 71 -6.73 -8.84 -2.75
N ALA A 72 -6.31 -9.38 -3.90
CA ALA A 72 -7.20 -9.71 -5.01
C ALA A 72 -8.23 -10.75 -4.59
N THR A 73 -7.78 -11.79 -3.87
CA THR A 73 -8.66 -12.83 -3.34
C THR A 73 -9.66 -12.24 -2.36
N LYS A 74 -9.22 -11.39 -1.42
CA LYS A 74 -10.13 -10.73 -0.48
C LYS A 74 -11.13 -9.82 -1.20
N LYS A 75 -10.71 -9.15 -2.28
CA LYS A 75 -11.58 -8.27 -3.08
C LYS A 75 -12.63 -9.06 -3.88
N LEU A 76 -12.28 -10.24 -4.41
CA LEU A 76 -13.19 -11.05 -5.22
C LEU A 76 -14.13 -11.93 -4.36
N PHE A 77 -13.63 -12.48 -3.25
CA PHE A 77 -14.35 -13.50 -2.46
C PHE A 77 -14.73 -13.04 -1.04
N GLY A 78 -14.40 -11.80 -0.67
CA GLY A 78 -14.69 -11.23 0.65
C GLY A 78 -13.59 -11.45 1.70
N HIS A 79 -13.82 -10.97 2.92
CA HIS A 79 -12.82 -10.87 3.98
C HIS A 79 -12.59 -12.18 4.77
N GLY A 80 -12.80 -13.33 4.15
CA GLY A 80 -12.54 -14.63 4.76
C GLY A 80 -11.05 -14.90 5.01
N VAL A 81 -10.75 -16.02 5.68
CA VAL A 81 -9.37 -16.48 5.85
C VAL A 81 -8.83 -16.89 4.48
N VAL A 82 -7.88 -16.11 3.95
CA VAL A 82 -7.17 -16.42 2.71
C VAL A 82 -5.80 -16.98 3.03
N ARG A 83 -5.39 -18.03 2.30
CA ARG A 83 -4.06 -18.64 2.42
C ARG A 83 -3.49 -18.93 1.04
N LEU A 84 -2.27 -18.50 0.80
CA LEU A 84 -1.47 -18.95 -0.34
C LEU A 84 -0.80 -20.27 0.03
N LYS A 85 -0.88 -21.26 -0.86
CA LYS A 85 -0.30 -22.59 -0.64
C LYS A 85 1.06 -22.74 -1.32
N ASP A 86 1.15 -22.26 -2.55
CA ASP A 86 2.34 -22.36 -3.38
C ASP A 86 2.47 -21.08 -4.21
N VAL A 87 3.67 -20.52 -4.21
CA VAL A 87 4.03 -19.29 -4.93
C VAL A 87 5.42 -19.49 -5.48
N THR A 88 5.49 -19.72 -6.79
CA THR A 88 6.76 -19.81 -7.51
C THR A 88 7.05 -18.48 -8.18
N MET A 89 8.23 -17.91 -7.88
CA MET A 89 8.73 -16.69 -8.54
C MET A 89 9.78 -17.10 -9.58
N VAL A 90 9.44 -16.97 -10.86
CA VAL A 90 10.26 -17.51 -11.96
C VAL A 90 11.37 -16.55 -12.36
N PHE A 91 11.05 -15.27 -12.52
CA PHE A 91 12.00 -14.22 -12.90
C PHE A 91 11.79 -12.97 -12.04
N PRO A 92 12.87 -12.24 -11.71
CA PRO A 92 12.76 -10.98 -11.00
C PRO A 92 12.07 -9.93 -11.88
N PHE A 93 11.20 -9.13 -11.29
CA PHE A 93 10.62 -7.97 -11.96
C PHE A 93 11.43 -6.72 -11.63
N VAL A 94 12.26 -6.28 -12.57
CA VAL A 94 13.15 -5.12 -12.42
C VAL A 94 12.39 -3.85 -12.79
N CYS A 95 12.40 -2.85 -11.90
CA CYS A 95 11.85 -1.53 -12.18
C CYS A 95 12.96 -0.62 -12.74
N PRO A 96 12.66 0.20 -13.76
CA PRO A 96 13.60 1.19 -14.25
C PRO A 96 13.84 2.25 -13.18
N ASP A 97 15.07 2.77 -13.12
CA ASP A 97 15.38 3.89 -12.26
C ASP A 97 14.74 5.17 -12.81
N ARG A 98 14.27 6.07 -11.94
CA ARG A 98 13.59 7.30 -12.39
C ARG A 98 14.48 8.21 -13.22
N LEU A 99 15.80 8.05 -13.10
CA LEU A 99 16.80 8.86 -13.79
C LEU A 99 17.13 8.36 -15.21
N SER A 100 16.66 7.18 -15.62
CA SER A 100 17.00 6.59 -16.92
C SER A 100 16.02 6.96 -18.05
N VAL A 101 15.18 7.98 -17.88
CA VAL A 101 14.42 8.55 -19.00
C VAL A 101 15.36 9.45 -19.80
N THR A 102 16.24 8.84 -20.58
CA THR A 102 16.80 9.49 -21.77
C THR A 102 15.69 9.39 -22.83
N GLU A 103 14.99 10.48 -23.09
CA GLU A 103 14.07 10.56 -24.23
C GLU A 103 14.84 10.34 -25.55
N PRO A 104 14.20 9.75 -26.59
CA PRO A 104 14.80 9.60 -27.91
C PRO A 104 15.01 10.93 -28.66
#